data_AF-A0A367KX68-F1
#
_entry.id   AF-A0A367KX68-F1
#
_cell.length_a   1.000
_cell.length_b   1.000
_cell.length_c   1.000
_cell.angle_alpha   90.00
_cell.angle_beta   90.00
_cell.angle_gamma   90.00
#
_symmetry.space_group_name_H-M   'P 1'
#
loop_
_entity.id
_entity.type
_entity.pdbx_description
1 polymer ?
#
loop_
_entity_poly.entity_id
_entity_poly.type
_entity_poly.pdbx_seq_one_letter_code
_entity_poly.pdbx_strand_id
1 'polypeptide(L)'
;MYIMETSRVIVHQPVESACIVFNMDGFTLKNMDFDFVKFLVTCFEAYYPETLGSCLIHKAPWVFSTVWSLITPLLDPVVASKIHFTKDINELTQYVDISALPANISGEKDKKTKDEAVNIGPVAPGTLEVPTTDAYNEYKTMIKRYEAETIEWSKIPSTDNDTNARHELAREYRIARIKTEKDIRGPTAYEAKGLVTINSEGRVILDFGGDWTALDITETV
;
A
#
# COMPACT_ATOMS: atom_id res chain seq x y z
N MET A 1 -7.90 -3.40 -4.85
CA MET A 1 -7.19 -2.66 -5.92
C MET A 1 -6.84 -1.24 -5.49
N TYR A 2 -7.79 -0.31 -5.36
CA TYR A 2 -7.48 1.10 -5.03
C TYR A 2 -6.56 1.32 -3.81
N ILE A 3 -6.83 0.64 -2.69
CA ILE A 3 -6.00 0.74 -1.48
C ILE A 3 -4.58 0.20 -1.72
N MET A 4 -4.43 -0.88 -2.49
CA MET A 4 -3.12 -1.43 -2.83
C MET A 4 -2.32 -0.48 -3.73
N GLU A 5 -2.96 0.10 -4.74
CA GLU A 5 -2.32 1.12 -5.58
C GLU A 5 -1.91 2.36 -4.77
N THR A 6 -2.78 2.81 -3.87
CA THR A 6 -2.45 3.93 -2.96
C THR A 6 -1.28 3.56 -2.05
N SER A 7 -1.22 2.32 -1.57
CA SER A 7 -0.11 1.84 -0.73
C SER A 7 1.24 1.90 -1.46
N ARG A 8 1.28 1.79 -2.79
CA ARG A 8 2.53 1.89 -3.56
C ARG A 8 3.23 3.24 -3.45
N VAL A 9 2.49 4.29 -3.11
CA VAL A 9 3.04 5.63 -2.83
C VAL A 9 3.63 5.69 -1.42
N ILE A 10 3.07 4.90 -0.50
CA ILE A 10 3.31 4.97 0.94
C ILE A 10 4.41 4.01 1.37
N VAL A 11 4.49 2.81 0.78
CA VAL A 11 5.52 1.81 1.11
C VAL A 11 6.90 2.33 0.72
N HIS A 12 7.86 2.13 1.63
CA HIS A 12 9.21 2.65 1.52
C HIS A 12 10.18 1.84 2.37
N GLN A 13 11.46 1.83 2.03
CA GLN A 13 12.47 1.10 2.81
C GLN A 13 12.54 1.61 4.27
N PRO A 14 12.67 0.71 5.27
CA PRO A 14 12.86 -0.74 5.15
C PRO A 14 11.56 -1.57 5.03
N VAL A 15 10.39 -0.93 5.03
CA VAL A 15 9.08 -1.59 5.01
C VAL A 15 8.46 -1.51 3.61
N GLU A 16 8.79 -2.49 2.78
CA GLU A 16 8.35 -2.52 1.37
C GLU A 16 6.99 -3.19 1.13
N SER A 17 6.29 -3.54 2.21
CA SER A 17 5.04 -4.29 2.14
C SER A 17 3.92 -3.64 2.95
N ALA A 18 2.69 -3.86 2.50
CA ALA A 18 1.49 -3.34 3.14
C ALA A 18 0.87 -4.36 4.11
N CYS A 19 0.30 -3.85 5.21
CA CYS A 19 -0.60 -4.60 6.07
C CYS A 19 -2.05 -4.21 5.77
N ILE A 20 -2.92 -5.20 5.55
CA ILE A 20 -4.36 -4.98 5.30
C ILE A 20 -5.15 -5.56 6.47
N VAL A 21 -6.11 -4.80 6.99
CA VAL A 21 -7.05 -5.27 8.02
C VAL A 21 -8.43 -5.43 7.42
N PHE A 22 -8.96 -6.64 7.45
CA PHE A 22 -10.36 -6.94 7.13
C PHE A 22 -11.14 -7.04 8.45
N ASN A 23 -11.94 -6.02 8.76
CA ASN A 23 -12.87 -6.08 9.88
C ASN A 23 -14.13 -6.87 9.48
N MET A 24 -14.34 -8.03 10.11
CA MET A 24 -15.45 -8.94 9.84
C MET A 24 -16.63 -8.75 10.81
N ASP A 25 -16.64 -7.67 11.60
CA ASP A 25 -17.80 -7.30 12.42
C ASP A 25 -19.08 -7.22 11.57
N GLY A 26 -20.10 -7.97 11.97
CA GLY A 26 -21.37 -8.05 11.23
C GLY A 26 -21.35 -8.96 9.99
N PHE A 27 -20.26 -9.69 9.75
CA PHE A 27 -20.22 -10.69 8.67
C PHE A 27 -21.21 -11.84 8.91
N THR A 28 -21.91 -12.24 7.85
CA THR A 28 -22.77 -13.42 7.83
C THR A 28 -22.70 -14.09 6.47
N LEU A 29 -23.10 -15.36 6.34
CA LEU A 29 -23.15 -15.99 5.00
C LEU A 29 -24.09 -15.28 4.01
N LYS A 30 -25.01 -14.43 4.48
CA LYS A 30 -25.91 -13.65 3.61
C LYS A 30 -25.21 -12.52 2.86
N ASN A 31 -24.10 -12.00 3.41
CA ASN A 31 -23.28 -10.96 2.79
C ASN A 31 -21.95 -11.51 2.26
N MET A 32 -21.83 -12.83 2.14
CA MET A 32 -20.66 -13.48 1.56
C MET A 32 -20.74 -13.44 0.04
N ASP A 33 -19.74 -12.82 -0.59
CA ASP A 33 -19.54 -12.81 -2.03
C ASP A 33 -18.29 -13.63 -2.39
N PHE A 34 -18.51 -14.87 -2.81
CA PHE A 34 -17.41 -15.78 -3.18
C PHE A 34 -16.66 -15.33 -4.43
N ASP A 35 -17.34 -14.68 -5.38
CA ASP A 35 -16.71 -14.25 -6.62
C ASP A 35 -15.81 -13.04 -6.35
N PHE A 36 -16.25 -12.12 -5.51
CA PHE A 36 -15.42 -11.02 -5.04
C PHE A 36 -14.18 -11.51 -4.28
N VAL A 37 -14.33 -12.50 -3.39
CA VAL A 37 -13.21 -13.03 -2.61
C VAL A 37 -12.21 -13.77 -3.51
N LYS A 38 -12.68 -14.59 -4.45
CA LYS A 38 -11.81 -15.21 -5.46
C LYS A 38 -11.07 -14.15 -6.27
N PHE A 39 -11.76 -13.11 -6.72
CA PHE A 39 -11.15 -12.00 -7.45
C PHE A 39 -10.06 -11.31 -6.64
N LEU A 40 -10.31 -11.01 -5.35
CA LEU A 40 -9.30 -10.41 -4.46
C LEU A 40 -8.07 -11.29 -4.32
N VAL A 41 -8.25 -12.60 -4.09
CA VAL A 41 -7.15 -13.56 -3.98
C VAL A 41 -6.33 -13.59 -5.26
N THR A 42 -6.98 -13.76 -6.42
CA THR A 42 -6.30 -13.72 -7.72
C THR A 42 -5.53 -12.42 -7.93
N CYS A 43 -6.07 -11.28 -7.47
CA CYS A 43 -5.36 -10.01 -7.56
C CYS A 43 -4.11 -9.96 -6.68
N PHE A 44 -4.18 -10.46 -5.45
CA PHE A 44 -3.03 -10.48 -4.55
C PHE A 44 -1.93 -11.40 -5.07
N GLU A 45 -2.28 -12.56 -5.62
CA GLU A 45 -1.31 -13.49 -6.20
C GLU A 45 -0.68 -12.95 -7.49
N ALA A 46 -1.49 -12.40 -8.40
CA ALA A 46 -1.04 -12.02 -9.73
C ALA A 46 -0.37 -10.64 -9.78
N TYR A 47 -0.85 -9.67 -9.00
CA TYR A 47 -0.46 -8.26 -9.15
C TYR A 47 0.27 -7.67 -7.95
N TYR A 48 0.12 -8.26 -6.77
CA TYR A 48 0.78 -7.79 -5.54
C TYR A 48 1.63 -8.85 -4.82
N PRO A 49 2.29 -9.79 -5.52
CA PRO A 49 3.19 -10.73 -4.85
C PRO A 49 4.32 -9.96 -4.16
N GLU A 50 4.74 -10.42 -2.99
CA GLU A 50 5.77 -9.80 -2.14
C GLU A 50 5.55 -8.35 -1.67
N THR A 51 4.49 -7.69 -2.13
CA THR A 51 4.09 -6.36 -1.65
C THR A 51 3.00 -6.44 -0.58
N LEU A 52 2.30 -7.56 -0.49
CA LEU A 52 1.49 -7.90 0.68
C LEU A 52 2.43 -8.43 1.78
N GLY A 53 2.43 -7.77 2.93
CA GLY A 53 3.22 -8.16 4.10
C GLY A 53 2.40 -8.98 5.09
N SER A 54 1.22 -8.47 5.44
CA SER A 54 0.28 -9.17 6.32
C SER A 54 -1.17 -8.86 5.95
N CYS A 55 -2.04 -9.84 6.13
CA CYS A 55 -3.48 -9.71 5.95
C CYS A 55 -4.18 -10.17 7.23
N LEU A 56 -4.73 -9.23 7.99
CA LEU A 56 -5.34 -9.47 9.29
C LEU A 56 -6.85 -9.60 9.11
N ILE A 57 -7.39 -10.81 9.28
CA ILE A 57 -8.82 -11.07 9.31
C ILE A 57 -9.30 -10.90 10.76
N HIS A 58 -9.85 -9.73 11.06
CA HIS A 58 -10.26 -9.33 12.40
C HIS A 58 -11.72 -9.67 12.68
N LYS A 59 -12.00 -10.25 13.84
CA LYS A 59 -13.33 -10.67 14.32
C LYS A 59 -14.09 -11.58 13.34
N ALA A 60 -13.35 -12.46 12.65
CA ALA A 60 -13.97 -13.47 11.80
C ALA A 60 -14.90 -14.39 12.63
N PRO A 61 -16.21 -14.48 12.31
CA PRO A 61 -17.11 -15.38 13.02
C PRO A 61 -16.77 -16.84 12.70
N TRP A 62 -17.20 -17.77 13.56
CA TRP A 62 -16.91 -19.20 13.41
C TRP A 62 -17.28 -19.78 12.03
N VAL A 63 -18.34 -19.25 11.40
CA VAL A 63 -18.81 -19.64 10.07
C VAL A 63 -17.82 -19.29 8.94
N PHE A 64 -16.92 -18.33 9.17
CA PHE A 64 -15.88 -17.97 8.20
C PHE A 64 -14.87 -19.11 8.00
N SER A 65 -14.77 -20.06 8.93
CA SER A 65 -13.91 -21.25 8.76
C SER A 65 -14.27 -22.06 7.51
N THR A 66 -15.56 -22.17 7.18
CA THR A 66 -16.02 -22.84 5.94
C THR A 66 -15.57 -22.07 4.71
N VAL A 67 -15.74 -20.75 4.72
CA VAL A 67 -15.29 -19.88 3.63
C VAL A 67 -13.78 -19.97 3.45
N TRP A 68 -13.01 -19.88 4.53
CA TRP A 68 -11.57 -20.02 4.52
C TRP A 68 -11.12 -21.36 3.90
N SER A 69 -11.76 -22.47 4.27
CA SER A 69 -11.43 -23.79 3.69
C SER A 69 -11.61 -23.88 2.17
N LEU A 70 -12.47 -23.04 1.58
CA LEU A 70 -12.68 -22.96 0.14
C LEU A 70 -11.66 -22.04 -0.56
N ILE A 71 -11.10 -21.08 0.18
CA ILE A 71 -10.17 -20.08 -0.34
C ILE A 71 -8.72 -20.57 -0.25
N THR A 72 -8.35 -21.22 0.85
CA THR A 72 -6.96 -21.67 1.09
C THR A 72 -6.35 -22.46 -0.06
N PRO A 73 -7.06 -23.38 -0.75
CA PRO A 73 -6.51 -24.10 -1.90
C PRO A 73 -6.17 -23.23 -3.12
N LEU A 74 -6.69 -22.00 -3.16
CA LEU A 74 -6.44 -21.01 -4.20
C LEU A 74 -5.29 -20.07 -3.85
N LEU A 75 -4.62 -20.28 -2.72
CA LEU A 75 -3.52 -19.44 -2.24
C LEU A 75 -2.18 -20.17 -2.35
N ASP A 76 -1.19 -19.54 -2.97
CA ASP A 76 0.21 -19.92 -2.83
C ASP A 76 0.61 -19.95 -1.33
N PRO A 77 1.43 -20.92 -0.89
CA PRO A 77 1.84 -21.04 0.51
C PRO A 77 2.44 -19.77 1.13
N VAL A 78 3.14 -18.94 0.35
CA VAL A 78 3.71 -17.66 0.82
C VAL A 78 2.59 -16.69 1.15
N VAL A 79 1.58 -16.53 0.28
CA VAL A 79 0.45 -15.63 0.54
C VAL A 79 -0.40 -16.16 1.70
N ALA A 80 -0.65 -17.46 1.75
CA ALA A 80 -1.38 -18.09 2.85
C ALA A 80 -0.70 -17.86 4.21
N SER A 81 0.63 -17.88 4.26
CA SER A 81 1.41 -17.64 5.50
C SER A 81 1.29 -16.22 6.05
N LYS A 82 0.92 -15.25 5.20
CA LYS A 82 0.75 -13.83 5.55
C LYS A 82 -0.63 -13.53 6.12
N ILE A 83 -1.55 -14.49 6.12
CA ILE A 83 -2.92 -14.31 6.61
C ILE A 83 -2.99 -14.68 8.09
N HIS A 84 -3.41 -13.73 8.92
CA HIS A 84 -3.52 -13.90 10.37
C HIS A 84 -4.97 -13.63 10.81
N PHE A 85 -5.46 -14.42 11.75
CA PHE A 85 -6.78 -14.25 12.33
C PHE A 85 -6.65 -13.61 13.70
N THR A 86 -7.43 -12.56 13.95
CA THR A 86 -7.49 -11.90 15.27
C THR A 86 -8.93 -11.87 15.75
N LYS A 87 -9.19 -12.30 16.99
CA LYS A 87 -10.53 -12.44 17.55
C LYS A 87 -11.02 -11.18 18.25
N ASP A 88 -10.10 -10.41 18.80
CA ASP A 88 -10.38 -9.20 19.55
C ASP A 88 -9.28 -8.15 19.36
N ILE A 89 -9.48 -6.97 19.95
CA ILE A 89 -8.57 -5.83 19.82
C ILE A 89 -7.18 -6.12 20.43
N ASN A 90 -7.09 -6.98 21.44
CA ASN A 90 -5.81 -7.31 22.07
C ASN A 90 -4.94 -8.14 21.12
N GLU A 91 -5.55 -9.07 20.38
CA GLU A 91 -4.85 -9.83 19.33
C GLU A 91 -4.48 -8.93 18.15
N LEU A 92 -5.36 -8.02 17.73
CA LEU A 92 -5.08 -7.09 16.61
C LEU A 92 -3.94 -6.12 16.92
N THR A 93 -3.86 -5.64 18.16
CA THR A 93 -2.84 -4.68 18.60
C THR A 93 -1.44 -5.28 18.74
N GLN A 94 -1.29 -6.59 18.58
CA GLN A 94 0.01 -7.23 18.40
C GLN A 94 0.63 -6.93 17.02
N TYR A 95 -0.18 -6.48 16.07
CA TYR A 95 0.24 -6.20 14.69
C TYR A 95 0.15 -4.72 14.33
N VAL A 96 -0.90 -4.03 14.78
CA VAL A 96 -1.19 -2.64 14.43
C VAL A 96 -1.44 -1.84 15.70
N ASP A 97 -0.71 -0.73 15.87
CA ASP A 97 -0.90 0.14 17.03
C ASP A 97 -2.35 0.67 17.09
N ILE A 98 -2.95 0.66 18.29
CA ILE A 98 -4.34 1.05 18.50
C ILE A 98 -4.62 2.50 18.07
N SER A 99 -3.62 3.39 18.14
CA SER A 99 -3.72 4.78 17.69
C SER A 99 -3.93 4.93 16.19
N ALA A 100 -3.57 3.91 15.40
CA ALA A 100 -3.77 3.86 13.95
C ALA A 100 -5.17 3.35 13.56
N LEU A 101 -5.86 2.69 14.49
CA LEU A 101 -7.10 1.99 14.19
C LEU A 101 -8.28 2.96 14.16
N PRO A 102 -9.15 2.89 13.14
CA PRO A 102 -10.36 3.70 13.07
C PRO A 102 -11.31 3.36 14.22
N ALA A 103 -12.18 4.31 14.56
CA ALA A 103 -13.08 4.22 15.72
C ALA A 103 -14.02 3.02 15.66
N ASN A 104 -14.39 2.57 14.45
CA ASN A 104 -15.23 1.38 14.25
C ASN A 104 -14.51 0.05 14.55
N ILE A 105 -13.17 0.03 14.62
CA ILE A 105 -12.37 -1.13 15.01
C ILE A 105 -11.92 -1.00 16.46
N SER A 106 -11.35 0.15 16.85
CA SER A 106 -10.85 0.39 18.22
C SER A 106 -11.97 0.47 19.26
N GLY A 107 -13.18 0.85 18.85
CA GLY A 107 -14.32 1.11 19.73
C GLY A 107 -14.31 2.50 20.36
N GLU A 108 -13.25 3.30 20.14
CA GLU A 108 -13.10 4.66 20.67
C GLU A 108 -13.83 5.69 19.80
N LYS A 109 -15.15 5.81 19.97
CA LYS A 109 -16.00 6.70 19.16
C LYS A 109 -15.59 8.17 19.16
N ASP A 110 -14.98 8.63 20.26
CA ASP A 110 -14.58 10.02 20.45
C ASP A 110 -13.18 10.31 19.87
N LYS A 111 -12.41 9.28 19.53
CA LYS A 111 -11.07 9.39 18.93
C LYS A 111 -11.14 9.05 17.44
N LYS A 112 -11.44 10.05 16.63
CA LYS A 112 -11.37 9.92 15.17
C LYS A 112 -9.91 9.93 14.71
N THR A 113 -9.56 8.99 13.84
CA THR A 113 -8.35 9.10 13.04
C THR A 113 -8.40 10.33 12.14
N LYS A 114 -7.25 10.79 11.63
CA LYS A 114 -7.22 11.89 10.66
C LYS A 114 -8.05 11.56 9.41
N ASP A 115 -8.06 10.28 8.99
CA ASP A 115 -8.88 9.80 7.88
C ASP A 115 -10.40 9.97 8.13
N GLU A 116 -10.86 9.72 9.36
CA GLU A 116 -12.26 9.87 9.78
C GLU A 116 -12.66 11.32 10.09
N ALA A 117 -11.69 12.16 10.49
CA ALA A 117 -11.93 13.55 10.83
C ALA A 117 -12.06 14.45 9.59
N VAL A 118 -11.38 14.10 8.49
CA VAL A 118 -11.35 14.90 7.27
C VAL A 118 -12.39 14.40 6.27
N ASN A 119 -13.47 15.18 6.11
CA ASN A 119 -14.46 14.95 5.07
C ASN A 119 -14.03 15.64 3.77
N ILE A 120 -13.92 14.86 2.70
CA ILE A 120 -13.64 15.36 1.35
C ILE A 120 -14.81 15.04 0.43
N GLY A 121 -15.02 15.89 -0.57
CA GLY A 121 -15.87 15.55 -1.71
C GLY A 121 -15.20 14.51 -2.62
N PRO A 122 -15.85 14.12 -3.72
CA PRO A 122 -15.22 13.30 -4.76
C PRO A 122 -13.91 13.92 -5.23
N VAL A 123 -12.86 13.11 -5.28
CA VAL A 123 -11.56 13.55 -5.79
C VAL A 123 -11.65 13.71 -7.32
N ALA A 124 -11.03 14.77 -7.84
CA ALA A 124 -11.04 15.03 -9.28
C ALA A 124 -10.42 13.85 -10.05
N PRO A 125 -11.00 13.44 -11.19
CA PRO A 125 -10.40 12.41 -12.02
C PRO A 125 -9.07 12.90 -12.60
N GLY A 126 -8.17 11.96 -12.88
CA GLY A 126 -6.99 12.25 -13.69
C GLY A 126 -7.35 12.49 -15.16
N THR A 127 -6.33 12.79 -15.97
CA THR A 127 -6.45 12.84 -17.42
C THR A 127 -6.09 11.49 -18.05
N LEU A 128 -6.69 11.20 -19.21
CA LEU A 128 -6.30 10.06 -20.06
C LEU A 128 -5.28 10.47 -21.12
N GLU A 129 -5.03 11.76 -21.27
CA GLU A 129 -4.03 12.27 -22.21
C GLU A 129 -2.63 11.89 -21.74
N VAL A 130 -1.76 11.54 -22.68
CA VAL A 130 -0.36 11.28 -22.38
C VAL A 130 0.29 12.59 -21.94
N PRO A 131 0.87 12.68 -20.73
CA PRO A 131 1.47 13.93 -20.29
C PRO A 131 2.64 14.34 -21.17
N THR A 132 2.86 15.65 -21.28
CA THR A 132 3.95 16.24 -22.07
C THR A 132 4.86 17.14 -21.24
N THR A 133 4.70 17.11 -19.92
CA THR A 133 5.49 17.90 -18.95
C THR A 133 6.95 17.48 -18.95
N ASP A 134 7.84 18.39 -18.58
CA ASP A 134 9.27 18.10 -18.43
C ASP A 134 9.49 16.98 -17.38
N ALA A 135 8.76 17.02 -16.27
CA ALA A 135 8.80 15.97 -15.24
C ALA A 135 8.45 14.58 -15.79
N TYR A 136 7.45 14.48 -16.66
CA TYR A 136 7.09 13.23 -17.31
C TYR A 136 8.19 12.76 -18.27
N ASN A 137 8.76 13.66 -19.07
CA ASN A 137 9.85 13.33 -19.99
C ASN A 137 11.13 12.89 -19.25
N GLU A 138 11.45 13.53 -18.12
CA GLU A 138 12.53 13.12 -17.21
C GLU A 138 12.25 11.73 -16.65
N TYR A 139 11.04 11.47 -16.15
CA TYR A 139 10.66 10.15 -15.66
C TYR A 139 10.78 9.07 -16.74
N LYS A 140 10.35 9.33 -17.97
CA LYS A 140 10.51 8.41 -19.10
C LYS A 140 11.97 8.14 -19.43
N THR A 141 12.84 9.13 -19.29
CA THR A 141 14.29 8.96 -19.45
C THR A 141 14.87 8.13 -18.31
N MET A 142 14.41 8.38 -17.08
CA MET A 142 14.83 7.65 -15.89
C MET A 142 14.42 6.18 -15.95
N ILE A 143 13.22 5.85 -16.46
CA ILE A 143 12.82 4.45 -16.71
C ILE A 143 13.85 3.74 -17.60
N LYS A 144 14.20 4.34 -18.75
CA LYS A 144 15.14 3.73 -19.70
C LYS A 144 16.53 3.52 -19.08
N ARG A 145 17.01 4.48 -18.29
CA ARG A 145 18.29 4.36 -17.57
C ARG A 145 18.21 3.27 -16.50
N TYR A 146 17.15 3.26 -15.71
CA TYR A 146 16.94 2.24 -14.66
C TYR A 146 16.92 0.83 -15.25
N GLU A 147 16.18 0.62 -16.34
CA GLU A 147 16.15 -0.65 -17.07
C GLU A 147 17.53 -1.05 -17.63
N ALA A 148 18.24 -0.12 -18.27
CA ALA A 148 19.55 -0.40 -18.85
C ALA A 148 20.58 -0.83 -17.79
N GLU A 149 20.71 -0.07 -16.70
CA GLU A 149 21.66 -0.36 -15.62
C GLU A 149 21.33 -1.68 -14.91
N THR A 150 20.05 -1.94 -14.62
CA THR A 150 19.62 -3.19 -13.96
C THR A 150 19.85 -4.42 -14.84
N ILE A 151 19.71 -4.29 -16.17
CA ILE A 151 20.08 -5.33 -17.12
C ILE A 151 21.59 -5.60 -17.06
N GLU A 152 22.44 -4.58 -17.05
CA GLU A 152 23.89 -4.79 -16.93
C GLU A 152 24.25 -5.45 -15.59
N TRP A 153 23.68 -5.00 -14.48
CA TRP A 153 23.90 -5.60 -13.16
C TRP A 153 23.47 -7.07 -13.09
N SER A 154 22.42 -7.47 -13.81
CA SER A 154 21.98 -8.86 -13.86
C SER A 154 22.99 -9.82 -14.51
N LYS A 155 23.94 -9.29 -15.29
CA LYS A 155 25.00 -10.06 -15.96
C LYS A 155 26.24 -10.26 -15.08
N ILE A 156 26.37 -9.46 -14.02
CA ILE A 156 27.53 -9.47 -13.12
C ILE A 156 27.33 -10.55 -12.04
N PRO A 157 28.37 -11.33 -11.67
CA PRO A 157 28.27 -12.27 -10.56
C PRO A 157 27.86 -11.60 -9.24
N SER A 158 27.03 -12.28 -8.44
CA SER A 158 26.49 -11.76 -7.17
C SER A 158 27.54 -11.38 -6.12
N THR A 159 28.79 -11.79 -6.31
CA THR A 159 29.93 -11.46 -5.45
C THR A 159 30.46 -10.04 -5.65
N ASP A 160 30.06 -9.36 -6.73
CA ASP A 160 30.48 -7.99 -7.06
C ASP A 160 29.27 -7.05 -6.91
N ASN A 161 28.89 -6.82 -5.65
CA ASN A 161 27.62 -6.19 -5.29
C ASN A 161 27.83 -4.72 -4.89
N ASP A 162 27.90 -3.81 -5.86
CA ASP A 162 27.82 -2.37 -5.60
C ASP A 162 26.40 -1.98 -5.18
N THR A 163 26.06 -2.29 -3.92
CA THR A 163 24.74 -2.03 -3.34
C THR A 163 24.44 -0.53 -3.25
N ASN A 164 25.47 0.30 -3.12
CA ASN A 164 25.32 1.75 -3.03
C ASN A 164 24.87 2.35 -4.36
N ALA A 165 25.49 1.95 -5.49
CA ALA A 165 25.05 2.40 -6.80
C ALA A 165 23.61 1.98 -7.12
N ARG A 166 23.19 0.79 -6.67
CA ARG A 166 21.81 0.29 -6.81
C ARG A 166 20.81 1.15 -6.04
N HIS A 167 21.09 1.42 -4.76
CA HIS A 167 20.22 2.27 -3.94
C HIS A 167 20.16 3.70 -4.48
N GLU A 168 21.28 4.26 -4.94
CA GLU A 168 21.27 5.62 -5.50
C GLU A 168 20.47 5.70 -6.80
N LEU A 169 20.59 4.71 -7.68
CA LEU A 169 19.77 4.66 -8.89
C LEU A 169 18.27 4.50 -8.56
N ALA A 170 17.94 3.68 -7.56
CA ALA A 170 16.56 3.54 -7.07
C ALA A 170 16.02 4.85 -6.47
N ARG A 171 16.86 5.60 -5.76
CA ARG A 171 16.55 6.93 -5.21
C ARG A 171 16.17 7.89 -6.32
N GLU A 172 17.04 8.02 -7.32
CA GLU A 172 16.83 8.91 -8.47
C GLU A 172 15.55 8.53 -9.24
N TYR A 173 15.33 7.23 -9.46
CA TYR A 173 14.10 6.73 -10.07
C TYR A 173 12.85 7.11 -9.27
N ARG A 174 12.88 6.89 -7.95
CA ARG A 174 11.77 7.22 -7.04
C ARG A 174 11.46 8.71 -7.08
N ILE A 175 12.48 9.58 -7.01
CA ILE A 175 12.30 11.04 -7.09
C ILE A 175 11.67 11.45 -8.42
N ALA A 176 12.15 10.92 -9.55
CA ALA A 176 11.57 11.21 -10.86
C ALA A 176 10.10 10.75 -10.95
N ARG A 177 9.80 9.56 -10.39
CA ARG A 177 8.43 9.02 -10.33
C ARG A 177 7.50 9.91 -9.51
N ILE A 178 7.94 10.41 -8.34
CA ILE A 178 7.16 11.29 -7.46
C ILE A 178 6.85 12.63 -8.16
N LYS A 179 7.84 13.22 -8.84
CA LYS A 179 7.67 14.50 -9.54
C LYS A 179 6.57 14.46 -10.60
N THR A 180 6.39 13.33 -11.27
CA THR A 180 5.38 13.14 -12.32
C THR A 180 4.06 12.54 -11.80
N GLU A 181 3.92 12.28 -10.50
CA GLU A 181 2.77 11.56 -9.93
C GLU A 181 1.42 12.15 -10.33
N LYS A 182 1.31 13.49 -10.27
CA LYS A 182 0.09 14.24 -10.59
C LYS A 182 -0.15 14.40 -12.10
N ASP A 183 0.86 14.12 -12.92
CA ASP A 183 0.73 14.14 -14.37
C ASP A 183 0.12 12.83 -14.86
N ILE A 184 0.54 11.69 -14.27
CA ILE A 184 0.18 10.36 -14.75
C ILE A 184 -1.06 9.76 -14.09
N ARG A 185 -1.54 10.34 -12.98
CA ARG A 185 -2.79 9.95 -12.32
C ARG A 185 -3.44 11.11 -11.59
N GLY A 186 -4.75 10.99 -11.37
CA GLY A 186 -5.48 11.90 -10.48
C GLY A 186 -5.07 11.73 -9.00
N PRO A 187 -5.40 12.71 -8.15
CA PRO A 187 -5.16 12.60 -6.72
C PRO A 187 -5.94 11.43 -6.10
N THR A 188 -5.39 10.86 -5.04
CA THR A 188 -6.04 9.87 -4.18
C THR A 188 -6.87 10.57 -3.10
N ALA A 189 -7.80 9.85 -2.47
CA ALA A 189 -8.47 10.28 -1.25
C ALA A 189 -7.46 10.54 -0.12
N TYR A 190 -6.35 9.80 -0.07
CA TYR A 190 -5.31 10.00 0.94
C TYR A 190 -4.59 11.34 0.71
N GLU A 191 -4.33 11.70 -0.54
CA GLU A 191 -3.78 13.02 -0.89
C GLU A 191 -4.78 14.15 -0.62
N ALA A 192 -6.04 13.96 -0.99
CA ALA A 192 -7.09 14.96 -0.72
C ALA A 192 -7.36 15.16 0.78
N LYS A 193 -7.17 14.13 1.61
CA LYS A 193 -7.26 14.21 3.09
C LYS A 193 -5.95 14.68 3.75
N GLY A 194 -4.88 14.87 2.99
CA GLY A 194 -3.57 15.23 3.51
C GLY A 194 -2.89 14.12 4.33
N LEU A 195 -3.29 12.86 4.14
CA LEU A 195 -2.62 11.69 4.72
C LEU A 195 -1.29 11.41 4.02
N VAL A 196 -1.24 11.69 2.71
CA VAL A 196 -0.05 11.63 1.88
C VAL A 196 0.07 12.96 1.17
N THR A 197 1.18 13.67 1.34
CA THR A 197 1.39 14.98 0.72
C THR A 197 2.65 14.95 -0.13
N ILE A 198 2.52 15.31 -1.41
CA ILE A 198 3.67 15.67 -2.25
C ILE A 198 3.76 17.20 -2.22
N ASN A 199 4.75 17.72 -1.47
CA ASN A 199 4.90 19.16 -1.27
C ASN A 199 5.49 19.85 -2.52
N SER A 200 5.62 21.18 -2.49
CA SER A 200 6.17 21.97 -3.60
C SER A 200 7.62 21.67 -3.93
N GLU A 201 8.37 21.06 -3.00
CA GLU A 201 9.76 20.64 -3.19
C GLU A 201 9.85 19.21 -3.74
N GLY A 202 8.72 18.55 -4.02
CA GLY A 202 8.67 17.18 -4.52
C GLY A 202 8.90 16.12 -3.44
N ARG A 203 8.73 16.47 -2.15
CA ARG A 203 8.88 15.56 -1.02
C ARG A 203 7.57 14.89 -0.65
N VAL A 204 7.62 13.58 -0.36
CA VAL A 204 6.50 12.75 0.05
C VAL A 204 6.44 12.66 1.57
N ILE A 205 5.42 13.28 2.14
CA ILE A 205 5.17 13.33 3.57
C ILE A 205 3.96 12.48 3.91
N LEU A 206 4.13 11.52 4.81
CA LEU A 206 3.06 10.74 5.41
C LEU A 206 2.64 11.39 6.72
N ASP A 207 1.36 11.68 6.88
CA ASP A 207 0.82 12.20 8.13
C ASP A 207 -0.57 11.61 8.37
N PHE A 208 -0.61 10.51 9.10
CA PHE A 208 -1.84 9.84 9.51
C PHE A 208 -2.46 10.45 10.79
N GLY A 209 -1.85 11.51 11.33
CA GLY A 209 -2.23 12.13 12.60
C GLY A 209 -1.94 11.24 13.82
N GLY A 210 -2.69 11.46 14.89
CA GLY A 210 -2.49 10.76 16.16
C GLY A 210 -1.23 11.23 16.90
N ASP A 211 -0.60 10.31 17.64
CA ASP A 211 0.64 10.56 18.39
C ASP A 211 1.90 10.41 17.52
N TRP A 212 1.72 10.22 16.21
CA TRP A 212 2.79 9.93 15.28
C TRP A 212 3.33 11.21 14.67
N THR A 213 4.65 11.26 14.49
CA THR A 213 5.28 12.36 13.76
C THR A 213 5.12 12.11 12.27
N ALA A 214 4.81 13.17 11.52
CA ALA A 214 4.80 13.11 10.07
C ALA A 214 6.15 12.59 9.55
N LEU A 215 6.11 11.61 8.65
CA LEU A 215 7.29 10.92 8.14
C LEU A 215 7.59 11.35 6.71
N ASP A 216 8.84 11.70 6.45
CA ASP A 216 9.31 12.00 5.11
C ASP A 216 9.95 10.77 4.48
N ILE A 217 9.31 10.26 3.43
CA ILE A 217 9.65 8.98 2.77
C ILE A 217 10.20 9.18 1.35
N THR A 218 10.62 10.40 1.04
CA THR A 218 11.07 10.76 -0.31
C THR A 218 12.33 9.98 -0.69
N GLU A 219 13.27 9.91 0.24
CA GLU A 219 14.65 9.45 0.07
C GLU A 219 14.87 8.01 0.57
N THR A 220 13.82 7.34 1.01
CA THR A 220 13.88 6.00 1.61
C THR A 220 13.78 4.94 0.51
N VAL A 221 14.95 4.47 0.08
CA VAL A 221 15.21 3.39 -0.88
C VAL A 221 16.35 2.49 -0.40
#